data_AF-A0A6M0SFS9-F1
#
_entry.id   AF-A0A6M0SFS9-F1
#
_cell.length_a   1.000
_cell.length_b   1.000
_cell.length_c   1.000
_cell.angle_alpha   90.00
_cell.angle_beta   90.00
_cell.angle_gamma   90.00
#
_symmetry.space_group_name_H-M   'P 1'
#
loop_
_entity.id
_entity.type
_entity.pdbx_description
1 polymer ?
#
loop_
_entity_poly.entity_id
_entity_poly.type
_entity_poly.pdbx_seq_one_letter_code
_entity_poly.pdbx_strand_id
1 'polypeptide(L)'
;MNATSTMLPSITNAIDKQVLSSELTVDKLIRTHKGLEIYLVTADDAPRVMTEIGRIREVEFRREGGGSGKPKDIDCFDYGPVPYRQLVVWDPVAQEIVSMHRYILCRDALHVDGRLDLATAKLFDFSQRFREQYLPKTIELGRSVVNRSAQRRRLGLFAVWCGLGALIREYPDMDYFFGKVTIASPHYYSVQALLLPFMQRYGMTQDRLVVPKIHCRIHDPATLNGSFPHFSWAEGSDKTALNSLRVQLKKTGQSMPSLLNSYLKTSDQLRYFGSVCNLEFGNVIEAAILIPINSIKEKSHRRFIDSYVSINSQRFRILDRQSREKGLARDIAGLQDFIHTTMTKSNKPHPMYVSIG
;
A
#
# COMPACT_ATOMS: atom_id res chain seq x y z
N MET A 1 -11.54 -16.61 30.88
CA MET A 1 -12.45 -16.44 29.73
C MET A 1 -11.79 -17.11 28.54
N ASN A 2 -12.38 -18.20 28.05
CA ASN A 2 -11.83 -18.98 26.94
C ASN A 2 -11.94 -18.16 25.66
N ALA A 3 -10.80 -17.62 25.18
CA ALA A 3 -10.71 -17.16 23.81
C ALA A 3 -10.80 -18.41 22.93
N THR A 4 -11.97 -18.65 22.35
CA THR A 4 -12.12 -19.55 21.20
C THR A 4 -11.12 -19.09 20.15
N SER A 5 -10.03 -19.84 19.99
CA SER A 5 -9.11 -19.70 18.87
C SER A 5 -9.91 -20.05 17.62
N THR A 6 -10.59 -19.06 17.03
CA THR A 6 -11.20 -19.19 15.72
C THR A 6 -10.09 -19.48 14.74
N MET A 7 -9.98 -20.76 14.33
CA MET A 7 -9.04 -21.15 13.29
C MET A 7 -9.31 -20.29 12.05
N LEU A 8 -8.29 -19.60 11.57
CA LEU A 8 -8.40 -18.84 10.32
C LEU A 8 -8.76 -19.80 9.18
N PRO A 9 -9.56 -19.36 8.19
CA PRO A 9 -9.87 -20.17 7.02
C PRO A 9 -8.60 -20.57 6.29
N SER A 10 -8.64 -21.74 5.65
CA SER A 10 -7.55 -22.22 4.81
C SER A 10 -7.24 -21.22 3.69
N ILE A 11 -5.96 -21.12 3.35
CA ILE A 11 -5.51 -20.28 2.25
C ILE A 11 -5.90 -20.97 0.94
N THR A 12 -6.27 -20.17 -0.07
CA THR A 12 -6.59 -20.63 -1.42
C THR A 12 -5.45 -21.50 -1.97
N ASN A 13 -5.77 -22.54 -2.75
CA ASN A 13 -4.74 -23.35 -3.38
C ASN A 13 -3.93 -22.55 -4.41
N ALA A 14 -2.67 -22.94 -4.62
CA ALA A 14 -1.83 -22.32 -5.63
C ALA A 14 -2.43 -22.51 -7.02
N ILE A 15 -2.35 -21.45 -7.83
CA ILE A 15 -2.74 -21.51 -9.24
C ILE A 15 -1.65 -22.22 -10.05
N ASP A 16 -2.08 -22.99 -11.04
CA ASP A 16 -1.16 -23.67 -11.96
C ASP A 16 -0.24 -22.67 -12.68
N LYS A 17 1.04 -23.04 -12.78
CA LYS A 17 2.10 -22.16 -13.30
C LYS A 17 1.91 -21.82 -14.78
N GLN A 18 1.40 -22.75 -15.58
CA GLN A 18 1.14 -22.51 -17.01
C GLN A 18 -0.03 -21.53 -17.18
N VAL A 19 -1.05 -21.64 -16.34
CA VAL A 19 -2.16 -20.68 -16.30
C VAL A 19 -1.66 -19.27 -15.96
N LEU A 20 -0.82 -19.13 -14.94
CA LEU A 20 -0.20 -17.84 -14.59
C LEU A 20 0.61 -17.28 -15.76
N SER A 21 1.46 -18.11 -16.37
CA SER A 21 2.27 -17.71 -17.52
C SER A 21 1.41 -17.26 -18.71
N SER A 22 0.25 -17.86 -18.93
CA SER A 22 -0.65 -17.51 -20.05
C SER A 22 -1.28 -16.12 -19.90
N GLU A 23 -1.43 -15.61 -18.67
CA GLU A 23 -1.96 -14.26 -18.42
C GLU A 23 -0.87 -13.19 -18.40
N LEU A 24 0.40 -13.57 -18.23
CA LEU A 24 1.56 -12.67 -18.22
C LEU A 24 2.13 -12.51 -19.64
N THR A 25 1.34 -11.89 -20.50
CA THR A 25 1.64 -11.70 -21.93
C THR A 25 2.55 -10.49 -22.19
N VAL A 26 3.23 -10.48 -23.34
CA VAL A 26 4.22 -9.44 -23.72
C VAL A 26 3.62 -8.02 -23.73
N ASP A 27 2.34 -7.86 -24.06
CA ASP A 27 1.66 -6.56 -24.01
C ASP A 27 1.50 -6.01 -22.58
N LYS A 28 1.67 -6.84 -21.55
CA LYS A 28 1.66 -6.43 -20.14
C LYS A 28 3.06 -6.26 -19.55
N LEU A 29 4.10 -6.70 -20.27
CA LEU A 29 5.50 -6.61 -19.85
C LEU A 29 6.00 -5.16 -19.97
N ILE A 30 6.42 -4.58 -18.85
CA ILE A 30 6.88 -3.18 -18.81
C ILE A 30 8.39 -3.05 -18.73
N ARG A 31 9.09 -4.06 -18.19
CA ARG A 31 10.54 -4.05 -17.98
C ARG A 31 11.07 -5.45 -17.67
N THR A 32 12.34 -5.70 -17.99
CA THR A 32 13.09 -6.83 -17.43
C THR A 32 14.27 -6.36 -16.59
N HIS A 33 14.66 -7.16 -15.59
CA HIS A 33 15.87 -6.91 -14.81
C HIS A 33 16.48 -8.21 -14.30
N LYS A 34 17.75 -8.48 -14.66
CA LYS A 34 18.49 -9.69 -14.26
C LYS A 34 17.71 -10.98 -14.56
N GLY A 35 17.03 -11.05 -15.70
CA GLY A 35 16.22 -12.21 -16.09
C GLY A 35 14.91 -12.38 -15.29
N LEU A 36 14.52 -11.39 -14.48
CA LEU A 36 13.15 -11.28 -13.98
C LEU A 36 12.36 -10.35 -14.90
N GLU A 37 11.07 -10.63 -15.03
CA GLU A 37 10.13 -9.88 -15.83
C GLU A 37 9.20 -9.09 -14.91
N ILE A 38 8.92 -7.84 -15.26
CA ILE A 38 8.04 -6.97 -14.49
C ILE A 38 6.82 -6.66 -15.36
N TYR A 39 5.68 -7.14 -14.90
CA TYR A 39 4.39 -6.98 -15.55
C TYR A 39 3.54 -5.94 -14.83
N LEU A 40 2.71 -5.25 -15.60
CA LEU A 40 1.68 -4.35 -15.11
C LEU A 40 0.30 -4.90 -15.47
N VAL A 41 -0.43 -5.40 -14.48
CA VAL A 41 -1.71 -6.09 -14.67
C VAL A 41 -2.83 -5.49 -13.80
N THR A 42 -4.07 -5.83 -14.13
CA THR A 42 -5.27 -5.55 -13.34
C THR A 42 -5.99 -6.86 -13.03
N ALA A 43 -6.97 -6.83 -12.13
CA ALA A 43 -7.79 -8.01 -11.88
C ALA A 43 -8.63 -8.42 -13.10
N ASP A 44 -9.00 -7.46 -13.95
CA ASP A 44 -9.84 -7.70 -15.14
C ASP A 44 -9.08 -8.47 -16.23
N ASP A 45 -7.80 -8.15 -16.44
CA ASP A 45 -7.02 -8.70 -17.56
C ASP A 45 -5.99 -9.77 -17.16
N ALA A 46 -5.82 -10.04 -15.86
CA ALA A 46 -5.06 -11.17 -15.34
C ALA A 46 -5.71 -11.73 -14.06
N PRO A 47 -6.94 -12.28 -14.12
CA PRO A 47 -7.71 -12.69 -12.94
C PRO A 47 -7.08 -13.88 -12.18
N ARG A 48 -6.39 -14.79 -12.85
CA ARG A 48 -5.71 -15.93 -12.20
C ARG A 48 -4.43 -15.47 -11.53
N VAL A 49 -3.66 -14.60 -12.17
CA VAL A 49 -2.52 -13.90 -11.56
C VAL A 49 -2.97 -13.10 -10.34
N MET A 50 -4.08 -12.36 -10.43
CA MET A 50 -4.63 -11.61 -9.30
C MET A 50 -5.02 -12.53 -8.14
N THR A 51 -5.61 -13.69 -8.43
CA THR A 51 -5.92 -14.70 -7.40
C THR A 51 -4.65 -15.22 -6.72
N GLU A 52 -3.59 -15.49 -7.48
CA GLU A 52 -2.30 -15.94 -6.94
C GLU A 52 -1.59 -14.84 -6.14
N ILE A 53 -1.66 -13.58 -6.58
CA ILE A 53 -1.19 -12.42 -5.81
C ILE A 53 -1.87 -12.39 -4.44
N GLY A 54 -3.21 -12.49 -4.41
CA GLY A 54 -3.96 -12.50 -3.15
C GLY A 54 -3.59 -13.67 -2.24
N ARG A 55 -3.36 -14.85 -2.82
CA ARG A 55 -2.90 -16.04 -2.09
C ARG A 55 -1.53 -15.80 -1.46
N ILE A 56 -0.54 -15.36 -2.25
CA ILE A 56 0.83 -15.10 -1.77
C ILE A 56 0.83 -14.00 -0.72
N ARG A 57 0.08 -12.92 -0.94
CA ARG A 57 -0.09 -11.84 0.04
C ARG A 57 -0.57 -12.37 1.37
N GLU A 58 -1.66 -13.14 1.38
CA GLU A 58 -2.20 -13.68 2.63
C GLU A 58 -1.20 -14.61 3.34
N VAL A 59 -0.50 -15.48 2.59
CA VAL A 59 0.57 -16.33 3.14
C VAL A 59 1.62 -15.49 3.86
N GLU A 60 2.18 -14.48 3.18
CA GLU A 60 3.28 -13.70 3.73
C GLU A 60 2.81 -12.74 4.84
N PHE A 61 1.63 -12.16 4.74
CA PHE A 61 1.10 -11.29 5.79
C PHE A 61 0.74 -12.06 7.06
N ARG A 62 0.13 -13.25 6.96
CA ARG A 62 -0.10 -14.12 8.12
C ARG A 62 1.21 -14.52 8.81
N ARG A 63 2.26 -14.81 8.03
CA ARG A 63 3.61 -15.12 8.57
C ARG A 63 4.21 -13.98 9.39
N GLU A 64 3.88 -12.73 9.05
CA GLU A 64 4.35 -11.55 9.77
C GLU A 64 3.39 -11.10 10.88
N GLY A 65 2.35 -11.89 11.16
CA GLY A 65 1.36 -11.62 12.21
C GLY A 65 0.33 -10.55 11.84
N GLY A 66 0.15 -10.28 10.53
CA GLY A 66 -0.94 -9.49 9.97
C GLY A 66 -1.83 -10.34 9.06
N GLY A 67 -2.34 -9.73 7.99
CA GLY A 67 -3.13 -10.41 6.96
C GLY A 67 -4.63 -10.17 7.11
N SER A 68 -5.36 -10.41 6.03
CA SER A 68 -6.80 -10.13 5.97
C SER A 68 -7.64 -11.12 6.78
N GLY A 69 -7.05 -12.26 7.15
CA GLY A 69 -7.77 -13.37 7.79
C GLY A 69 -8.66 -14.14 6.81
N LYS A 70 -8.61 -13.83 5.51
CA LYS A 70 -9.41 -14.47 4.45
C LYS A 70 -8.57 -15.50 3.69
N PRO A 71 -9.16 -16.37 2.84
CA PRO A 71 -8.38 -17.32 2.03
C PRO A 71 -7.37 -16.68 1.06
N LYS A 72 -7.53 -15.40 0.74
CA LYS A 72 -6.64 -14.59 -0.09
C LYS A 72 -6.81 -13.11 0.26
N ASP A 73 -5.72 -12.34 0.26
CA ASP A 73 -5.72 -10.90 0.51
C ASP A 73 -6.00 -10.14 -0.79
N ILE A 74 -7.30 -10.02 -1.08
CA ILE A 74 -7.85 -9.20 -2.16
C ILE A 74 -8.98 -8.37 -1.56
N ASP A 75 -8.99 -7.07 -1.84
CA ASP A 75 -10.02 -6.16 -1.36
C ASP A 75 -10.82 -5.51 -2.51
N CYS A 76 -11.83 -4.71 -2.15
CA CYS A 76 -12.68 -4.03 -3.11
C CYS A 76 -11.91 -3.04 -4.00
N PHE A 77 -10.70 -2.62 -3.62
CA PHE A 77 -9.90 -1.69 -4.39
C PHE A 77 -9.07 -2.38 -5.48
N ASP A 78 -8.93 -3.71 -5.44
CA ASP A 78 -8.30 -4.45 -6.53
C ASP A 78 -9.24 -4.65 -7.73
N TYR A 79 -10.52 -4.27 -7.60
CA TYR A 79 -11.56 -4.40 -8.63
C TYR A 79 -12.25 -3.06 -8.92
N GLY A 80 -13.12 -3.07 -9.92
CA GLY A 80 -14.02 -1.95 -10.23
C GLY A 80 -13.51 -1.06 -11.36
N PRO A 81 -14.16 0.12 -11.56
CA PRO A 81 -13.87 1.01 -12.68
C PRO A 81 -12.44 1.57 -12.67
N VAL A 82 -11.94 1.90 -11.48
CA VAL A 82 -10.59 2.44 -11.25
C VAL A 82 -9.88 1.55 -10.20
N PRO A 83 -9.41 0.36 -10.60
CA PRO A 83 -8.80 -0.57 -9.67
C PRO A 83 -7.33 -0.19 -9.40
N TYR A 84 -6.81 -0.65 -8.27
CA TYR A 84 -5.37 -0.67 -8.06
C TYR A 84 -4.72 -1.59 -9.10
N ARG A 85 -3.72 -1.05 -9.77
CA ARG A 85 -2.92 -1.78 -10.74
C ARG A 85 -1.82 -2.55 -9.99
N GLN A 86 -1.49 -3.72 -10.49
CA GLN A 86 -0.55 -4.64 -9.85
C GLN A 86 0.76 -4.65 -10.64
N LEU A 87 1.85 -4.26 -9.98
CA LEU A 87 3.21 -4.51 -10.42
C LEU A 87 3.62 -5.90 -9.95
N VAL A 88 3.86 -6.80 -10.89
CA VAL A 88 4.15 -8.21 -10.63
C VAL A 88 5.53 -8.54 -11.17
N VAL A 89 6.40 -9.05 -10.30
CA VAL A 89 7.72 -9.55 -10.68
C VAL A 89 7.64 -11.06 -10.84
N TRP A 90 7.84 -11.51 -12.06
CA TRP A 90 7.78 -12.91 -12.48
C TRP A 90 9.19 -13.44 -12.77
N ASP A 91 9.45 -14.67 -12.35
CA ASP A 91 10.61 -15.44 -12.79
C ASP A 91 10.16 -16.41 -13.90
N PRO A 92 10.52 -16.16 -15.17
CA PRO A 92 10.12 -17.03 -16.27
C PRO A 92 10.79 -18.41 -16.24
N VAL A 93 11.91 -18.57 -15.53
CA VAL A 93 12.62 -19.85 -15.42
C VAL A 93 11.96 -20.75 -14.38
N ALA A 94 11.73 -20.21 -13.18
CA ALA A 94 11.08 -20.95 -12.09
C ALA A 94 9.54 -21.00 -12.23
N GLN A 95 9.00 -20.16 -13.14
CA GLN A 95 7.58 -19.94 -13.37
C GLN A 95 6.84 -19.61 -12.06
N GLU A 96 7.30 -18.56 -11.39
CA GLU A 96 6.74 -18.12 -10.12
C GLU A 96 6.76 -16.60 -9.95
N ILE A 97 5.82 -16.09 -9.16
CA ILE A 97 5.81 -14.68 -8.74
C ILE A 97 6.84 -14.51 -7.62
N VAL A 98 7.83 -13.64 -7.84
CA VAL A 98 8.91 -13.35 -6.90
C VAL A 98 8.52 -12.25 -5.90
N SER A 99 7.85 -11.22 -6.38
CA SER A 99 7.43 -10.07 -5.58
C SER A 99 6.34 -9.27 -6.28
N MET A 100 5.57 -8.51 -5.52
CA MET A 100 4.46 -7.74 -6.04
C MET A 100 4.27 -6.45 -5.25
N HIS A 101 3.65 -5.46 -5.89
CA HIS A 101 3.23 -4.20 -5.28
C HIS A 101 2.00 -3.71 -6.03
N ARG A 102 1.04 -3.07 -5.36
CA ARG A 102 -0.05 -2.38 -6.07
C ARG A 102 0.09 -0.86 -5.98
N TYR A 103 -0.44 -0.17 -6.98
CA TYR A 103 -0.53 1.27 -6.99
C TYR A 103 -1.83 1.78 -7.61
N ILE A 104 -2.18 3.02 -7.29
CA ILE A 104 -3.23 3.79 -7.95
C ILE A 104 -2.74 5.23 -8.10
N LEU A 105 -3.13 5.89 -9.19
CA LEU A 105 -2.93 7.32 -9.36
C LEU A 105 -4.05 8.03 -8.60
N CYS A 106 -3.72 8.73 -7.52
CA CYS A 106 -4.74 9.21 -6.59
C CYS A 106 -5.73 10.19 -7.24
N ARG A 107 -5.32 10.92 -8.29
CA ARG A 107 -6.21 11.74 -9.12
C ARG A 107 -7.43 10.99 -9.67
N ASP A 108 -7.31 9.69 -9.91
CA ASP A 108 -8.38 8.87 -10.49
C ASP A 108 -9.29 8.26 -9.40
N ALA A 109 -8.87 8.33 -8.13
CA ALA A 109 -9.59 7.76 -6.98
C ALA A 109 -10.58 8.75 -6.34
N LEU A 110 -10.48 10.05 -6.64
CA LEU A 110 -11.36 11.09 -6.14
C LEU A 110 -12.63 11.16 -7.01
N HIS A 111 -13.79 11.12 -6.36
CA HIS A 111 -15.10 11.28 -7.01
C HIS A 111 -15.53 12.74 -6.99
N VAL A 112 -16.43 13.12 -7.92
CA VAL A 112 -17.03 14.46 -7.98
C VAL A 112 -17.78 14.83 -6.68
N ASP A 113 -18.40 13.86 -6.01
CA ASP A 113 -19.09 14.05 -4.72
C ASP A 113 -18.14 14.16 -3.51
N GLY A 114 -16.83 14.07 -3.74
CA GLY A 114 -15.81 14.12 -2.71
C GLY A 114 -15.54 12.80 -2.00
N ARG A 115 -16.14 11.67 -2.41
CA ARG A 115 -15.70 10.35 -1.96
C ARG A 115 -14.29 10.03 -2.50
N LEU A 116 -13.53 9.26 -1.72
CA LEU A 116 -12.16 8.89 -2.06
C LEU A 116 -11.94 7.39 -1.93
N ASP A 117 -11.81 6.69 -3.06
CA ASP A 117 -11.65 5.24 -3.10
C ASP A 117 -10.18 4.83 -2.98
N LEU A 118 -9.60 5.13 -1.81
CA LEU A 118 -8.23 4.72 -1.46
C LEU A 118 -8.21 3.79 -0.26
N ALA A 119 -7.32 2.79 -0.29
CA ALA A 119 -7.11 1.87 0.83
C ALA A 119 -6.59 2.57 2.09
N THR A 120 -5.93 3.72 1.94
CA THR A 120 -5.53 4.59 3.05
C THR A 120 -6.69 5.43 3.60
N ALA A 121 -7.69 5.80 2.78
CA ALA A 121 -8.87 6.57 3.22
C ALA A 121 -9.75 5.83 4.23
N LYS A 122 -9.65 4.50 4.30
CA LYS A 122 -10.29 3.70 5.36
C LYS A 122 -9.69 3.95 6.74
N LEU A 123 -8.44 4.41 6.80
CA LEU A 123 -7.65 4.45 8.03
C LEU A 123 -7.20 5.84 8.43
N PHE A 124 -7.15 6.76 7.48
CA PHE A 124 -6.69 8.12 7.68
C PHE A 124 -7.72 9.11 7.13
N ASP A 125 -7.83 10.24 7.81
CA ASP A 125 -8.52 11.42 7.32
C ASP A 125 -7.54 12.32 6.57
N PHE A 126 -8.01 12.89 5.46
CA PHE A 126 -7.23 13.78 4.61
C PHE A 126 -7.76 15.21 4.72
N SER A 127 -6.86 16.14 5.05
CA SER A 127 -7.17 17.57 5.03
C SER A 127 -7.57 18.03 3.62
N GLN A 128 -8.35 19.11 3.53
CA GLN A 128 -8.67 19.74 2.25
C GLN A 128 -7.42 20.08 1.45
N ARG A 129 -6.40 20.65 2.12
CA ARG A 129 -5.09 20.95 1.51
C ARG A 129 -4.43 19.72 0.88
N PHE A 130 -4.46 18.56 1.56
CA PHE A 130 -3.92 17.33 1.00
C PHE A 130 -4.69 16.92 -0.25
N ARG A 131 -6.03 16.95 -0.18
CA ARG A 131 -6.92 16.55 -1.28
C ARG A 131 -6.77 17.41 -2.53
N GLU A 132 -6.55 18.71 -2.37
CA GLU A 132 -6.46 19.64 -3.49
C GLU A 132 -5.03 19.76 -4.04
N GLN A 133 -4.01 19.78 -3.17
CA GLN A 133 -2.64 20.13 -3.57
C GLN A 133 -1.71 18.92 -3.75
N TYR A 134 -1.93 17.84 -3.00
CA TYR A 134 -1.03 16.67 -2.99
C TYR A 134 -1.63 15.50 -3.75
N LEU A 135 -2.88 15.17 -3.45
CA LEU A 135 -3.57 13.98 -3.96
C LEU A 135 -3.57 13.89 -5.50
N PRO A 136 -3.80 14.96 -6.27
CA PRO A 136 -3.77 14.87 -7.74
C PRO A 136 -2.40 14.50 -8.33
N LYS A 137 -1.33 14.71 -7.56
CA LYS A 137 0.07 14.47 -7.95
C LYS A 137 0.71 13.30 -7.19
N THR A 138 -0.11 12.46 -6.59
CA THR A 138 0.34 11.38 -5.72
C THR A 138 0.02 10.03 -6.34
N ILE A 139 0.99 9.12 -6.27
CA ILE A 139 0.80 7.70 -6.50
C ILE A 139 0.66 7.04 -5.12
N GLU A 140 -0.50 6.45 -4.83
CA GLU A 140 -0.63 5.61 -3.64
C GLU A 140 -0.05 4.22 -3.91
N LEU A 141 0.78 3.74 -2.98
CA LEU A 141 1.43 2.45 -2.97
C LEU A 141 0.89 1.59 -1.83
N GLY A 142 0.65 0.30 -2.09
CA GLY A 142 0.21 -0.65 -1.06
C GLY A 142 0.57 -2.10 -1.34
N ARG A 143 0.45 -2.94 -0.31
CA ARG A 143 0.60 -4.41 -0.40
C ARG A 143 1.89 -4.87 -1.09
N SER A 144 3.02 -4.24 -0.76
CA SER A 144 4.33 -4.70 -1.22
C SER A 144 4.68 -6.01 -0.51
N VAL A 145 4.93 -7.07 -1.28
CA VAL A 145 5.22 -8.41 -0.75
C VAL A 145 6.35 -9.04 -1.57
N VAL A 146 7.25 -9.74 -0.88
CA VAL A 146 8.23 -10.65 -1.48
C VAL A 146 7.80 -12.07 -1.16
N ASN A 147 7.61 -12.90 -2.17
CA ASN A 147 7.29 -14.31 -2.00
C ASN A 147 8.52 -15.02 -1.40
N ARG A 148 8.44 -15.43 -0.13
CA ARG A 148 9.59 -16.02 0.56
C ARG A 148 9.89 -17.45 0.11
N SER A 149 8.95 -18.13 -0.55
CA SER A 149 9.22 -19.45 -1.13
C SER A 149 9.87 -19.36 -2.51
N ALA A 150 9.89 -18.18 -3.15
CA ALA A 150 10.51 -18.02 -4.45
C ALA A 150 12.03 -18.26 -4.41
N GLN A 151 12.55 -18.95 -5.43
CA GLN A 151 13.96 -19.24 -5.62
C GLN A 151 14.78 -17.95 -5.65
N ARG A 152 14.30 -16.94 -6.40
CA ARG A 152 14.99 -15.65 -6.58
C ARG A 152 14.48 -14.54 -5.66
N ARG A 153 13.83 -14.87 -4.53
CA ARG A 153 13.28 -13.92 -3.54
C ARG A 153 14.25 -12.79 -3.12
N ARG A 154 15.57 -13.05 -3.10
CA ARG A 154 16.59 -12.05 -2.75
C ARG A 154 16.60 -10.85 -3.70
N LEU A 155 16.10 -11.01 -4.93
CA LEU A 155 15.96 -9.94 -5.91
C LEU A 155 14.59 -9.24 -5.85
N GLY A 156 13.61 -9.78 -5.12
CA GLY A 156 12.22 -9.32 -5.17
C GLY A 156 12.05 -7.84 -4.87
N LEU A 157 12.50 -7.37 -3.70
CA LEU A 157 12.37 -5.97 -3.34
C LEU A 157 13.12 -5.03 -4.30
N PHE A 158 14.26 -5.48 -4.85
CA PHE A 158 14.98 -4.72 -5.87
C PHE A 158 14.16 -4.60 -7.16
N ALA A 159 13.56 -5.70 -7.62
CA ALA A 159 12.73 -5.71 -8.82
C ALA A 159 11.45 -4.90 -8.65
N VAL A 160 10.85 -4.86 -7.44
CA VAL A 160 9.76 -3.92 -7.13
C VAL A 160 10.21 -2.47 -7.35
N TRP A 161 11.40 -2.09 -6.89
CA TRP A 161 11.94 -0.74 -7.14
C TRP A 161 12.21 -0.47 -8.63
N CYS A 162 12.59 -1.48 -9.43
CA CYS A 162 12.66 -1.31 -10.87
C CYS A 162 11.30 -0.99 -11.50
N GLY A 163 10.21 -1.54 -10.96
CA GLY A 163 8.83 -1.21 -11.33
C GLY A 163 8.42 0.20 -10.87
N LEU A 164 8.74 0.58 -9.62
CA LEU A 164 8.48 1.94 -9.13
C LEU A 164 9.26 3.01 -9.92
N GLY A 165 10.48 2.71 -10.34
CA GLY A 165 11.26 3.57 -11.23
C GLY A 165 10.61 3.75 -12.60
N ALA A 166 9.95 2.71 -13.13
CA ALA A 166 9.14 2.84 -14.35
C ALA A 166 7.95 3.78 -14.13
N LEU A 167 7.25 3.70 -12.99
CA LEU A 167 6.15 4.62 -12.68
C LEU A 167 6.58 6.09 -12.70
N ILE A 168 7.74 6.41 -12.13
CA ILE A 168 8.26 7.79 -12.12
C ILE A 168 8.51 8.30 -13.54
N ARG A 169 9.04 7.45 -14.43
CA ARG A 169 9.35 7.84 -15.81
C ARG A 169 8.11 7.94 -16.69
N GLU A 170 7.13 7.05 -16.47
CA GLU A 170 5.89 6.98 -17.26
C GLU A 170 4.81 7.96 -16.76
N TYR A 171 4.90 8.44 -15.52
CA TYR A 171 4.03 9.46 -14.92
C TYR A 171 4.84 10.67 -14.44
N PRO A 172 5.42 11.48 -15.36
CA PRO A 172 6.31 12.59 -15.01
C PRO A 172 5.59 13.75 -14.28
N ASP A 173 4.27 13.74 -14.25
CA ASP A 173 3.41 14.70 -13.57
C ASP A 173 3.15 14.36 -12.08
N MET A 174 3.66 13.23 -11.60
CA MET A 174 3.56 12.81 -10.21
C MET A 174 4.74 13.33 -9.38
N ASP A 175 4.43 13.92 -8.23
CA ASP A 175 5.40 14.53 -7.31
C ASP A 175 5.66 13.65 -6.07
N TYR A 176 4.75 12.74 -5.74
CA TYR A 176 4.78 12.01 -4.46
C TYR A 176 4.47 10.52 -4.60
N PHE A 177 5.18 9.70 -3.84
CA PHE A 177 4.67 8.41 -3.39
C PHE A 177 4.04 8.56 -2.01
N PHE A 178 2.84 8.03 -1.84
CA PHE A 178 2.15 7.97 -0.56
C PHE A 178 1.72 6.53 -0.28
N GLY A 179 1.59 6.17 0.98
CA GLY A 179 1.02 4.88 1.32
C GLY A 179 1.16 4.58 2.80
N LYS A 180 0.82 3.35 3.14
CA LYS A 180 0.96 2.83 4.50
C LYS A 180 1.97 1.70 4.55
N VAL A 181 2.83 1.74 5.56
CA VAL A 181 3.80 0.69 5.86
C VAL A 181 3.40 0.00 7.16
N THR A 182 3.27 -1.32 7.11
CA THR A 182 3.12 -2.14 8.30
C THR A 182 4.41 -2.07 9.11
N ILE A 183 4.33 -1.49 10.30
CA ILE A 183 5.48 -1.29 11.19
C ILE A 183 5.74 -2.53 12.03
N ALA A 184 4.68 -3.13 12.60
CA ALA A 184 4.80 -4.30 13.46
C ALA A 184 3.45 -4.97 13.69
N SER A 185 3.49 -6.29 13.90
CA SER A 185 2.38 -7.06 14.46
C SER A 185 2.25 -6.81 15.97
N PRO A 186 1.04 -6.90 16.54
CA PRO A 186 0.80 -6.86 17.99
C PRO A 186 1.64 -7.88 18.77
N HIS A 187 2.11 -8.94 18.12
CA HIS A 187 3.00 -9.94 18.73
C HIS A 187 4.43 -9.43 18.99
N TYR A 188 4.82 -8.26 18.46
CA TYR A 188 6.18 -7.70 18.57
C TYR A 188 6.21 -6.34 19.28
N TYR A 189 5.74 -6.28 20.53
CA TYR A 189 5.72 -5.04 21.32
C TYR A 189 7.08 -4.35 21.42
N SER A 190 8.15 -5.12 21.57
CA SER A 190 9.52 -4.60 21.62
C SER A 190 9.93 -3.85 20.34
N VAL A 191 9.45 -4.31 19.17
CA VAL A 191 9.69 -3.67 17.89
C VAL A 191 8.88 -2.38 17.77
N GLN A 192 7.63 -2.39 18.20
CA GLN A 192 6.76 -1.20 18.21
C GLN A 192 7.35 -0.08 19.07
N ALA A 193 7.79 -0.43 20.28
CA ALA A 193 8.40 0.48 21.24
C ALA A 193 9.69 1.14 20.72
N LEU A 194 10.41 0.52 19.78
CA LEU A 194 11.58 1.11 19.13
C LEU A 194 11.22 1.88 17.84
N LEU A 195 10.38 1.29 16.97
CA LEU A 195 10.10 1.84 15.66
C LEU A 195 9.20 3.08 15.70
N LEU A 196 8.16 3.10 16.54
CA LEU A 196 7.21 4.22 16.56
C LEU A 196 7.86 5.52 17.02
N PRO A 197 8.64 5.56 18.12
CA PRO A 197 9.34 6.79 18.51
C PRO A 197 10.43 7.17 17.49
N PHE A 198 11.05 6.20 16.80
CA PHE A 198 11.98 6.51 15.72
C PHE A 198 11.29 7.25 14.58
N MET A 199 10.15 6.74 14.11
CA MET A 199 9.40 7.35 13.02
C MET A 199 8.91 8.74 13.40
N GLN A 200 8.50 8.93 14.66
CA GLN A 200 8.14 10.24 15.18
C GLN A 200 9.34 11.20 15.14
N ARG A 201 10.50 10.78 15.64
CA ARG A 201 11.72 11.60 15.59
C ARG A 201 12.14 11.93 14.16
N TYR A 202 12.13 10.93 13.28
CA TYR A 202 12.71 11.01 11.94
C TYR A 202 11.89 11.87 10.98
N GLY A 203 10.56 11.73 11.00
CA GLY A 203 9.73 12.29 9.92
C GLY A 203 8.38 12.86 10.34
N MET A 204 8.08 12.96 11.65
CA MET A 204 6.77 13.46 12.08
C MET A 204 6.50 14.85 11.52
N THR A 205 5.35 14.99 10.88
CA THR A 205 4.89 16.26 10.33
C THR A 205 3.94 16.97 11.31
N GLN A 206 3.98 18.29 11.32
CA GLN A 206 3.11 19.13 12.16
C GLN A 206 1.93 19.73 11.38
N ASP A 207 1.92 19.61 10.06
CA ASP A 207 0.93 20.26 9.18
C ASP A 207 -0.40 19.50 9.05
N ARG A 208 -0.51 18.33 9.71
CA ARG A 208 -1.74 17.52 9.81
C ARG A 208 -2.42 17.26 8.47
N LEU A 209 -1.64 17.11 7.39
CA LEU A 209 -2.20 16.84 6.06
C LEU A 209 -2.98 15.52 6.00
N VAL A 210 -2.48 14.53 6.74
CA VAL A 210 -3.06 13.19 6.92
C VAL A 210 -3.13 12.94 8.43
N VAL A 211 -4.26 12.44 8.93
CA VAL A 211 -4.49 12.19 10.35
C VAL A 211 -5.02 10.76 10.57
N PRO A 212 -4.45 9.96 11.49
CA PRO A 212 -4.98 8.64 11.80
C PRO A 212 -6.40 8.70 12.38
N LYS A 213 -7.32 7.89 11.86
CA LYS A 213 -8.70 7.80 12.39
C LYS A 213 -8.76 7.13 13.76
N ILE A 214 -7.93 6.10 13.96
CA ILE A 214 -7.87 5.31 15.20
C ILE A 214 -6.43 5.28 15.67
N HIS A 215 -6.17 5.92 16.81
CA HIS A 215 -4.84 5.91 17.40
C HIS A 215 -4.55 4.55 18.03
N CYS A 216 -3.36 4.01 17.78
CA CYS A 216 -2.91 2.81 18.47
C CYS A 216 -2.66 3.09 19.94
N ARG A 217 -3.09 2.17 20.81
CA ARG A 217 -2.57 2.09 22.18
C ARG A 217 -1.14 1.60 22.09
N ILE A 218 -0.18 2.53 22.15
CA ILE A 218 1.24 2.18 22.24
C ILE A 218 1.48 1.76 23.69
N HIS A 219 1.94 0.52 23.89
CA HIS A 219 2.38 0.08 25.20
C HIS A 219 3.64 0.86 25.58
N ASP A 220 3.65 1.46 26.77
CA ASP A 220 4.79 2.18 27.29
C ASP A 220 6.00 1.22 27.37
N PRO A 221 7.15 1.54 26.76
CA PRO A 221 8.37 0.75 26.91
C PRO A 221 8.72 0.43 28.37
N ALA A 222 8.40 1.31 29.31
CA ALA A 222 8.62 1.11 30.75
C ALA A 222 7.68 0.06 31.38
N THR A 223 6.54 -0.23 30.75
CA THR A 223 5.60 -1.29 31.18
C THR A 223 5.95 -2.67 30.63
N LEU A 224 6.96 -2.77 29.75
CA LEU A 224 7.52 -4.03 29.28
C LEU A 224 8.45 -4.60 30.36
N ASN A 225 7.90 -5.38 31.28
CA ASN A 225 8.59 -5.99 32.43
C ASN A 225 10.06 -6.37 32.15
N GLY A 226 10.98 -5.66 32.81
CA GLY A 226 12.30 -6.15 33.26
C GLY A 226 13.42 -6.34 32.24
N SER A 227 13.20 -6.18 30.92
CA SER A 227 14.27 -6.42 29.92
C SER A 227 14.28 -5.46 28.74
N PHE A 228 13.44 -4.42 28.76
CA PHE A 228 13.57 -3.36 27.76
C PHE A 228 14.65 -2.37 28.21
N PRO A 229 15.79 -2.28 27.51
CA PRO A 229 16.84 -1.35 27.92
C PRO A 229 16.27 0.07 27.85
N HIS A 230 16.50 0.88 28.89
CA HIS A 230 16.28 2.32 28.83
C HIS A 230 16.93 2.85 27.54
N PHE A 231 16.09 3.22 26.59
CA PHE A 231 16.54 3.59 25.25
C PHE A 231 16.38 5.10 25.08
N SER A 232 17.49 5.82 25.21
CA SER A 232 17.61 7.20 24.75
C SER A 232 18.06 7.19 23.28
N TRP A 233 17.34 7.93 22.43
CA TRP A 233 17.83 8.19 21.08
C TRP A 233 19.20 8.85 21.17
N ALA A 234 20.18 8.29 20.47
CA ALA A 234 21.50 8.90 20.39
C ALA A 234 21.36 10.36 19.93
N GLU A 235 22.06 11.27 20.60
CA GLU A 235 22.20 12.64 20.11
C GLU A 235 22.92 12.62 18.74
N GLY A 236 22.51 13.52 17.85
CA GLY A 236 23.06 13.62 16.50
C GLY A 236 22.12 13.23 15.37
N SER A 237 22.71 13.00 14.20
CA SER A 237 21.99 12.85 12.91
C SER A 237 21.02 11.67 12.86
N ASP A 238 20.05 11.75 11.94
CA ASP A 238 19.12 10.66 11.67
C ASP A 238 19.81 9.34 11.27
N LYS A 239 20.96 9.43 10.62
CA LYS A 239 21.79 8.27 10.29
C LYS A 239 22.31 7.57 11.55
N THR A 240 22.73 8.34 12.56
CA THR A 240 23.15 7.81 13.87
C THR A 240 21.99 7.17 14.60
N ALA A 241 20.83 7.84 14.64
CA ALA A 241 19.61 7.31 15.24
C ALA A 241 19.16 6.00 14.56
N LEU A 242 19.19 5.94 13.22
CA LEU A 242 18.86 4.76 12.44
C LEU A 242 19.80 3.58 12.71
N ASN A 243 21.10 3.84 12.85
CA ASN A 243 22.07 2.80 13.22
C ASN A 243 21.85 2.29 14.64
N SER A 244 21.57 3.18 15.60
CA SER A 244 21.22 2.81 16.97
C SER A 244 19.97 1.92 17.00
N LEU A 245 18.92 2.31 16.28
CA LEU A 245 17.70 1.52 16.13
C LEU A 245 17.98 0.10 15.61
N ARG A 246 18.81 -0.03 14.57
CA ARG A 246 19.19 -1.35 14.01
C ARG A 246 19.89 -2.23 15.04
N VAL A 247 20.78 -1.65 15.84
CA VAL A 247 21.47 -2.37 16.92
C VAL A 247 20.48 -2.85 17.98
N GLN A 248 19.53 -1.99 18.38
CA GLN A 248 18.54 -2.37 19.39
C GLN A 248 17.56 -3.43 18.91
N LEU A 249 17.03 -3.31 17.68
CA LEU A 249 16.18 -4.34 17.09
C LEU A 249 16.89 -5.70 17.05
N LYS A 250 18.19 -5.71 16.72
CA LYS A 250 18.98 -6.95 16.72
C LYS A 250 19.05 -7.60 18.11
N LYS A 251 19.12 -6.80 19.18
CA LYS A 251 19.09 -7.31 20.57
C LYS A 251 17.75 -7.94 20.93
N THR A 252 16.66 -7.51 20.30
CA THR A 252 15.33 -8.13 20.48
C THR A 252 15.10 -9.33 19.57
N GLY A 253 16.14 -9.83 18.87
CA GLY A 253 16.04 -10.92 17.89
C GLY A 253 15.31 -10.54 16.60
N GLN A 254 15.04 -9.25 16.40
CA GLN A 254 14.27 -8.74 15.26
C GLN A 254 15.16 -7.90 14.35
N SER A 255 14.66 -7.60 13.15
CA SER A 255 15.33 -6.71 12.21
C SER A 255 14.40 -5.60 11.78
N MET A 256 14.96 -4.52 11.24
CA MET A 256 14.13 -3.45 10.69
C MET A 256 13.29 -4.02 9.54
N PRO A 257 11.96 -3.72 9.50
CA PRO A 257 11.11 -4.10 8.38
C PRO A 257 11.76 -3.70 7.06
N SER A 258 11.90 -4.68 6.16
CA SER A 258 12.71 -4.54 4.94
C SER A 258 12.23 -3.38 4.06
N LEU A 259 10.92 -3.20 3.96
CA LEU A 259 10.28 -2.14 3.20
C LEU A 259 10.56 -0.75 3.79
N LEU A 260 10.37 -0.59 5.10
CA LEU A 260 10.69 0.66 5.80
C LEU A 260 12.18 1.03 5.64
N ASN A 261 13.06 0.05 5.87
CA ASN A 261 14.51 0.23 5.68
C ASN A 261 14.85 0.64 4.24
N SER A 262 14.09 0.14 3.26
CA SER A 262 14.29 0.50 1.86
C SER A 262 13.89 1.95 1.59
N TYR A 263 12.78 2.41 2.13
CA TYR A 263 12.34 3.80 1.96
C TYR A 263 13.30 4.81 2.59
N LEU A 264 13.73 4.56 3.84
CA LEU A 264 14.72 5.39 4.54
C LEU A 264 16.09 5.43 3.84
N LYS A 265 16.42 4.39 3.06
CA LYS A 265 17.63 4.39 2.22
C LYS A 265 17.45 5.19 0.94
N THR A 266 16.22 5.27 0.41
CA THR A 266 15.94 5.88 -0.88
C THR A 266 15.74 7.39 -0.79
N SER A 267 15.25 7.92 0.33
CA SER A 267 15.04 9.36 0.52
C SER A 267 15.31 9.76 1.98
N ASP A 268 15.83 10.97 2.17
CA ASP A 268 15.97 11.63 3.49
C ASP A 268 14.81 12.59 3.80
N GLN A 269 13.84 12.73 2.90
CA GLN A 269 12.65 13.58 3.08
C GLN A 269 11.37 12.75 3.25
N LEU A 270 11.49 11.55 3.84
CA LEU A 270 10.33 10.76 4.20
C LEU A 270 9.53 11.50 5.27
N ARG A 271 8.27 11.78 4.95
CA ARG A 271 7.29 12.39 5.84
C ARG A 271 6.46 11.30 6.49
N TYR A 272 6.23 11.41 7.79
CA TYR A 272 5.41 10.52 8.60
C TYR A 272 4.24 11.30 9.20
N PHE A 273 3.04 10.74 9.07
CA PHE A 273 1.79 11.38 9.48
C PHE A 273 1.14 10.72 10.70
N GLY A 274 1.86 9.80 11.35
CA GLY A 274 1.32 9.01 12.44
C GLY A 274 0.96 7.58 12.03
N SER A 275 0.54 6.82 13.04
CA SER A 275 0.23 5.40 12.92
C SER A 275 -1.21 5.12 13.34
N VAL A 276 -1.81 4.13 12.69
CA VAL A 276 -3.17 3.66 12.90
C VAL A 276 -3.16 2.17 13.21
N CYS A 277 -4.11 1.72 14.04
CA CYS A 277 -4.30 0.30 14.29
C CYS A 277 -5.28 -0.27 13.27
N ASN A 278 -4.81 -1.22 12.48
CA ASN A 278 -5.62 -1.85 11.44
C ASN A 278 -6.20 -3.17 11.94
N LEU A 279 -7.38 -3.08 12.56
CA LEU A 279 -8.11 -4.21 13.13
C LEU A 279 -8.49 -5.26 12.07
N GLU A 280 -8.77 -4.84 10.84
CA GLU A 280 -9.14 -5.72 9.73
C GLU A 280 -7.93 -6.46 9.11
N PHE A 281 -6.73 -6.20 9.60
CA PHE A 281 -5.49 -6.75 9.05
C PHE A 281 -4.58 -7.37 10.11
N GLY A 282 -5.15 -8.20 10.98
CA GLY A 282 -4.42 -8.85 12.07
C GLY A 282 -4.00 -7.88 13.19
N ASN A 283 -4.74 -6.78 13.36
CA ASN A 283 -4.49 -5.76 14.38
C ASN A 283 -3.06 -5.18 14.34
N VAL A 284 -2.47 -5.10 13.14
CA VAL A 284 -1.13 -4.52 12.94
C VAL A 284 -1.15 -3.01 13.09
N ILE A 285 0.02 -2.43 13.32
CA ILE A 285 0.23 -0.99 13.28
C ILE A 285 0.66 -0.59 11.86
N GLU A 286 -0.11 0.27 11.20
CA GLU A 286 0.20 0.83 9.89
C GLU A 286 0.58 2.32 10.03
N ALA A 287 1.71 2.72 9.45
CA ALA A 287 2.16 4.10 9.42
C ALA A 287 1.92 4.74 8.07
N ALA A 288 1.29 5.92 8.06
CA ALA A 288 1.17 6.74 6.86
C ALA A 288 2.50 7.46 6.57
N ILE A 289 3.07 7.20 5.40
CA ILE A 289 4.30 7.82 4.93
C ILE A 289 4.13 8.45 3.55
N LEU A 290 4.83 9.54 3.30
CA LEU A 290 4.92 10.20 2.00
C LEU A 290 6.37 10.50 1.66
N ILE A 291 6.76 10.21 0.43
CA ILE A 291 8.11 10.43 -0.08
C ILE A 291 8.00 11.31 -1.32
N PRO A 292 8.54 12.54 -1.31
CA PRO A 292 8.69 13.34 -2.51
C PRO A 292 9.57 12.63 -3.53
N ILE A 293 9.11 12.50 -4.78
CA ILE A 293 9.87 11.79 -5.83
C ILE A 293 11.19 12.50 -6.12
N ASN A 294 11.21 13.83 -6.11
CA ASN A 294 12.42 14.64 -6.28
C ASN A 294 13.45 14.48 -5.13
N SER A 295 13.07 13.87 -4.01
CA SER A 295 13.97 13.61 -2.87
C SER A 295 14.67 12.25 -2.97
N ILE A 296 14.39 11.47 -4.02
CA ILE A 296 15.04 10.19 -4.26
C ILE A 296 16.53 10.42 -4.48
N LYS A 297 17.35 9.80 -3.62
CA LYS A 297 18.81 9.94 -3.66
C LYS A 297 19.38 9.48 -5.00
N GLU A 298 20.42 10.17 -5.45
CA GLU A 298 21.08 9.95 -6.74
C GLU A 298 21.43 8.48 -7.01
N LYS A 299 21.95 7.75 -6.01
CA LYS A 299 22.27 6.33 -6.14
C LYS A 299 21.03 5.47 -6.47
N SER A 300 19.90 5.75 -5.86
CA SER A 300 18.62 5.08 -6.16
C SER A 300 18.06 5.56 -7.49
N HIS A 301 18.18 6.85 -7.78
CA HIS A 301 17.77 7.45 -9.05
C HIS A 301 18.46 6.76 -10.25
N ARG A 302 19.79 6.77 -10.28
CA ARG A 302 20.60 6.10 -11.32
C ARG A 302 20.25 4.63 -11.48
N ARG A 303 20.02 3.96 -10.35
CA ARG A 303 19.80 2.52 -10.29
C ARG A 303 18.42 2.09 -10.79
N PHE A 304 17.37 2.85 -10.48
CA PHE A 304 15.99 2.42 -10.72
C PHE A 304 15.26 3.26 -11.76
N ILE A 305 15.58 4.56 -11.85
CA ILE A 305 14.90 5.55 -12.69
C ILE A 305 15.68 5.75 -13.98
N ASP A 306 16.96 6.14 -13.92
CA ASP A 306 17.75 6.42 -15.13
C ASP A 306 18.05 5.16 -15.95
N SER A 307 18.13 4.02 -15.27
CA SER A 307 18.33 2.71 -15.91
C SER A 307 17.05 2.16 -16.56
N TYR A 308 15.92 2.87 -16.47
CA TYR A 308 14.67 2.42 -17.03
C TYR A 308 14.69 2.54 -18.55
N VAL A 309 14.54 1.39 -19.21
CA VAL A 309 14.25 1.29 -20.62
C VAL A 309 12.87 0.66 -20.74
N SER A 310 11.92 1.42 -21.27
CA SER A 310 10.55 0.97 -21.46
C SER A 310 10.51 -0.17 -22.48
N ILE A 311 9.88 -1.29 -22.11
CA ILE A 311 9.46 -2.32 -23.07
C ILE A 311 8.10 -1.96 -23.68
N ASN A 312 7.17 -1.44 -22.88
CA ASN A 312 5.82 -1.10 -23.33
C ASN A 312 5.23 0.10 -22.58
N SER A 313 5.57 1.31 -23.02
CA SER A 313 5.00 2.55 -22.49
C SER A 313 3.52 2.72 -22.83
N GLN A 314 3.05 2.10 -23.93
CA GLN A 314 1.64 2.14 -24.31
C GLN A 314 0.75 1.49 -23.27
N ARG A 315 1.24 0.45 -22.58
CA ARG A 315 0.52 -0.19 -21.48
C ARG A 315 0.14 0.80 -20.38
N PHE A 316 1.03 1.71 -20.00
CA PHE A 316 0.75 2.74 -18.98
C PHE A 316 -0.31 3.73 -19.46
N ARG A 317 -0.23 4.15 -20.72
CA ARG A 317 -1.18 5.11 -21.33
C ARG A 317 -2.57 4.51 -21.49
N ILE A 318 -2.66 3.25 -21.92
CA ILE A 318 -3.93 2.54 -22.07
C ILE A 318 -4.62 2.44 -20.71
N LEU A 319 -3.90 2.02 -19.67
CA LEU A 319 -4.50 1.89 -18.34
C LEU A 319 -4.87 3.25 -17.74
N ASP A 320 -4.04 4.29 -17.91
CA ASP A 320 -4.35 5.67 -17.48
C ASP A 320 -5.61 6.20 -18.16
N ARG A 321 -5.70 6.03 -19.48
CA ARG A 321 -6.90 6.41 -20.25
C ARG A 321 -8.14 5.66 -19.78
N GLN A 322 -8.06 4.34 -19.62
CA GLN A 322 -9.18 3.52 -19.15
C GLN A 322 -9.65 3.95 -17.75
N SER A 323 -8.73 4.23 -16.83
CA SER A 323 -9.08 4.72 -15.49
C SER A 323 -9.83 6.05 -15.54
N ARG A 324 -9.40 6.99 -16.38
CA ARG A 324 -10.10 8.29 -16.54
C ARG A 324 -11.48 8.13 -17.18
N GLU A 325 -11.59 7.35 -18.25
CA GLU A 325 -12.86 7.12 -18.96
C GLU A 325 -13.87 6.41 -18.05
N LYS A 326 -13.44 5.32 -17.38
CA LYS A 326 -14.28 4.56 -16.44
C LYS A 326 -14.61 5.36 -15.18
N GLY A 327 -13.67 6.16 -14.68
CA GLY A 327 -13.88 7.06 -13.54
C GLY A 327 -14.92 8.14 -13.84
N LEU A 328 -14.84 8.77 -15.01
CA LEU A 328 -15.85 9.74 -15.47
C LEU A 328 -17.23 9.08 -15.61
N ALA A 329 -17.31 7.91 -16.23
CA ALA A 329 -18.57 7.18 -16.39
C ALA A 329 -19.20 6.83 -15.03
N ARG A 330 -18.38 6.38 -14.06
CA ARG A 330 -18.80 6.13 -12.68
C ARG A 330 -19.37 7.38 -12.03
N ASP A 331 -18.70 8.53 -12.18
CA ASP A 331 -19.14 9.77 -11.55
C ASP A 331 -20.43 10.31 -12.15
N ILE A 332 -20.61 10.19 -13.48
CA ILE A 332 -21.86 10.52 -14.17
C ILE A 332 -23.01 9.66 -13.64
N ALA A 333 -22.81 8.34 -13.54
CA ALA A 333 -23.83 7.43 -13.01
C ALA A 333 -24.20 7.78 -11.56
N GLY A 334 -23.21 8.07 -10.70
CA GLY A 334 -23.45 8.48 -9.31
C GLY A 334 -24.27 9.78 -9.20
N LEU A 335 -24.03 10.75 -10.08
CA LEU A 335 -24.83 11.98 -10.13
C LEU A 335 -26.28 11.71 -10.59
N GLN A 336 -26.48 10.83 -11.56
CA GLN A 336 -27.81 10.44 -12.03
C GLN A 336 -28.62 9.76 -10.92
N ASP A 337 -28.01 8.84 -10.18
CA ASP A 337 -28.63 8.15 -9.05
C ASP A 337 -28.99 9.12 -7.92
N PHE A 338 -28.12 10.10 -7.63
CA PHE A 338 -28.38 11.15 -6.64
C PHE A 338 -29.58 12.03 -7.04
N ILE A 339 -29.63 12.46 -8.30
CA ILE A 339 -30.75 13.25 -8.82
C ILE A 339 -32.05 12.45 -8.75
N HIS A 340 -32.05 11.19 -9.20
CA HIS A 340 -33.23 10.32 -9.16
C HIS A 340 -33.74 10.10 -7.72
N THR A 341 -32.84 9.83 -6.78
CA THR A 341 -33.19 9.61 -5.36
C THR A 341 -33.74 10.88 -4.71
N THR A 342 -33.21 12.05 -5.07
CA THR A 342 -33.66 13.34 -4.52
C THR A 342 -35.04 13.73 -5.07
N MET A 343 -35.26 13.56 -6.37
CA MET A 343 -36.54 13.87 -7.04
C MET A 343 -37.67 12.91 -6.62
N THR A 344 -37.37 11.64 -6.34
CA THR A 344 -38.37 10.68 -5.84
C THR A 344 -38.74 10.90 -4.37
N LYS A 345 -37.82 11.43 -3.56
CA LYS A 345 -38.10 11.79 -2.15
C LYS A 345 -38.91 13.08 -2.00
N SER A 346 -38.80 14.05 -2.92
CA SER A 346 -39.61 15.28 -2.89
C SER A 346 -41.06 15.08 -3.34
N ASN A 347 -41.39 13.93 -3.95
CA ASN A 347 -42.73 13.58 -4.44
C ASN A 347 -43.55 12.70 -3.48
N LYS A 348 -43.16 12.56 -2.20
CA LYS A 348 -44.06 11.96 -1.20
C LYS A 348 -45.11 12.99 -0.77
N PRO A 349 -46.42 12.76 -0.98
CA PRO A 349 -47.45 13.68 -0.51
C PRO A 349 -47.39 13.75 1.02
N HIS A 350 -47.29 14.97 1.55
CA HIS A 350 -47.55 15.21 2.97
C HIS A 350 -48.98 14.75 3.26
N PRO A 351 -49.22 13.92 4.30
CA PRO A 351 -50.58 13.63 4.71
C PRO A 351 -51.21 14.94 5.21
N MET A 352 -52.11 15.52 4.41
CA MET A 352 -53.03 16.53 4.89
C MET A 352 -53.92 15.86 5.94
N TYR A 353 -53.61 16.08 7.21
CA TYR A 353 -54.57 15.87 8.28
C TYR A 353 -55.68 16.90 8.11
N VAL A 354 -56.79 16.49 7.51
CA VAL A 354 -58.06 17.19 7.60
C VAL A 354 -58.65 16.85 8.96
N SER A 355 -58.61 17.81 9.90
CA SER A 355 -59.38 17.73 11.14
C SER A 355 -60.84 18.00 10.82
N ILE A 356 -61.71 17.01 11.07
CA ILE A 356 -63.16 17.17 11.11
C ILE A 356 -63.63 16.49 12.40
N GLY A 357 -64.29 17.23 13.28
CA GLY A 357 -64.89 16.72 14.52
C GLY A 357 -64.53 17.56 15.73
#